data_AF-A0AAN4YN76-F1
#
_entry.id   AF-A0AAN4YN76-F1
#
_cell.length_a   1.000
_cell.length_b   1.000
_cell.length_c   1.000
_cell.angle_alpha   90.00
_cell.angle_beta   90.00
_cell.angle_gamma   90.00
#
_symmetry.space_group_name_H-M   'P 1'
#
loop_
_entity.id
_entity.type
_entity.pdbx_description
1 polymer ?
#
loop_
_entity_poly.entity_id
_entity_poly.type
_entity_poly.pdbx_seq_one_letter_code
_entity_poly.pdbx_strand_id
1 'polypeptide(L)'
;MAQDRLIEIPSGASITVKLINPVNFGPSHLTRFMAPQVPGLDTFARNPAFSFLIEHSSGRKLVFDLGIRKDWENYAPKIAEYIPTTGYKIEVTQHVADILEEHGVKAKDVEAVIWRCAYLS
;
A
#
# COMPACT_ATOMS: atom_id res chain seq x y z
N MET A 1 -35.73 -0.02 -16.29
CA MET A 1 -35.37 -1.45 -16.27
C MET A 1 -34.37 -1.61 -15.14
N ALA A 2 -34.78 -2.16 -14.00
CA ALA A 2 -33.86 -2.44 -12.91
C ALA A 2 -32.93 -3.56 -13.38
N GLN A 3 -31.62 -3.32 -13.32
CA GLN A 3 -30.64 -4.32 -13.70
C GLN A 3 -30.63 -5.40 -12.63
N ASP A 4 -31.01 -6.63 -13.01
CA ASP A 4 -30.94 -7.79 -12.12
C ASP A 4 -29.51 -7.89 -11.58
N ARG A 5 -29.36 -7.75 -10.27
CA ARG A 5 -28.06 -7.86 -9.61
C ARG A 5 -27.63 -9.32 -9.70
N LEU A 6 -26.50 -9.57 -10.35
CA LEU A 6 -25.88 -10.91 -10.49
C LEU A 6 -25.54 -11.59 -9.16
N ILE A 7 -25.52 -10.83 -8.05
CA ILE A 7 -25.14 -11.31 -6.72
C ILE A 7 -26.06 -10.63 -5.68
N GLU A 8 -26.60 -11.42 -4.75
CA GLU A 8 -27.27 -10.90 -3.57
C GLU A 8 -26.24 -10.30 -2.61
N ILE A 9 -26.38 -9.00 -2.33
CA ILE A 9 -25.54 -8.33 -1.34
C ILE A 9 -26.25 -8.46 0.02
N PRO A 10 -25.61 -9.05 1.04
CA PRO A 10 -26.20 -9.17 2.36
C PRO A 10 -26.54 -7.80 2.95
N SER A 11 -27.59 -7.73 3.76
CA SER A 11 -27.97 -6.51 4.47
C SER A 11 -26.87 -6.10 5.46
N GLY A 12 -26.50 -4.82 5.47
CA GLY A 12 -25.47 -4.31 6.36
C GLY A 12 -24.91 -2.97 5.90
N ALA A 13 -23.87 -2.51 6.57
CA ALA A 13 -23.14 -1.32 6.16
C ALA A 13 -22.09 -1.69 5.10
N SER A 14 -21.95 -0.84 4.08
CA SER A 14 -20.88 -0.90 3.10
C SER A 14 -19.75 0.07 3.48
N ILE A 15 -18.54 -0.25 3.02
CA ILE A 15 -17.39 0.65 3.07
C ILE A 15 -16.96 1.04 1.66
N THR A 16 -16.36 2.22 1.54
CA THR A 16 -15.62 2.63 0.35
C THR A 16 -14.13 2.37 0.58
N VAL A 17 -13.46 1.74 -0.38
CA VAL A 17 -12.02 1.51 -0.33
C VAL A 17 -11.36 2.28 -1.47
N LYS A 18 -10.37 3.11 -1.14
CA LYS A 18 -9.59 3.88 -2.11
C LYS A 18 -8.14 3.40 -2.09
N LEU A 19 -7.60 3.13 -3.27
CA LEU A 19 -6.21 2.73 -3.46
C LEU A 19 -5.28 3.93 -3.38
N ILE A 20 -4.19 3.80 -2.63
CA ILE A 20 -3.11 4.78 -2.55
C ILE A 20 -1.82 4.08 -3.00
N ASN A 21 -1.09 4.68 -3.93
CA ASN A 21 0.22 4.19 -4.38
C ASN A 21 1.35 5.12 -3.90
N PRO A 22 1.79 5.02 -2.63
CA PRO A 22 2.82 5.89 -2.09
C PRO A 22 4.23 5.52 -2.56
N VAL A 23 4.44 4.25 -2.94
CA VAL A 23 5.78 3.68 -3.17
C VAL A 23 5.77 2.81 -4.39
N ASN A 24 6.77 2.99 -5.24
CA ASN A 24 7.13 2.02 -6.25
C ASN A 24 8.55 1.54 -6.02
N PHE A 25 8.88 0.34 -6.47
CA PHE A 25 10.23 -0.19 -6.36
C PHE A 25 10.57 -1.08 -7.56
N GLY A 26 11.85 -1.13 -7.92
CA GLY A 26 12.32 -2.03 -9.00
C GLY A 26 13.81 -1.85 -9.33
N PRO A 27 14.38 -2.67 -10.22
CA PRO A 27 13.74 -3.82 -10.86
C PRO A 27 13.44 -4.92 -9.83
N SER A 28 12.22 -5.44 -9.81
CA SER A 28 11.82 -6.46 -8.84
C SER A 28 12.04 -7.84 -9.41
N HIS A 29 12.92 -8.62 -8.79
CA HIS A 29 13.22 -9.99 -9.19
C HIS A 29 12.04 -10.92 -8.88
N LEU A 30 11.37 -11.46 -9.90
CA LEU A 30 10.11 -12.20 -9.74
C LEU A 30 10.27 -13.49 -8.95
N THR A 31 11.46 -14.08 -8.97
CA THR A 31 11.81 -15.25 -8.16
C THR A 31 11.65 -15.02 -6.65
N ARG A 32 11.57 -13.76 -6.19
CA ARG A 32 11.28 -13.41 -4.79
C ARG A 32 9.78 -13.31 -4.47
N PHE A 33 8.90 -13.29 -5.48
CA PHE A 33 7.47 -13.06 -5.32
C PHE A 33 6.60 -14.21 -5.82
N MET A 34 7.07 -14.97 -6.81
CA MET A 34 6.31 -16.03 -7.45
C MET A 34 7.20 -17.22 -7.80
N ALA A 35 6.60 -18.40 -7.77
CA ALA A 35 7.20 -19.64 -8.25
C ALA A 35 6.11 -20.45 -9.00
N PRO A 36 6.47 -21.19 -10.07
CA PRO A 36 7.81 -21.33 -10.67
C PRO A 36 8.24 -20.08 -11.47
N GLN A 37 9.52 -20.00 -11.83
CA GLN A 37 10.04 -18.93 -12.69
C GLN A 37 9.38 -18.99 -14.07
N VAL A 38 8.98 -17.82 -14.59
CA VAL A 38 8.43 -17.68 -15.94
C VAL A 38 9.59 -17.37 -16.90
N PRO A 39 9.88 -18.26 -17.88
CA PRO A 39 10.97 -18.01 -18.84
C PRO A 39 10.76 -16.70 -19.60
N GLY A 40 11.81 -15.87 -19.66
CA GLY A 40 11.77 -14.57 -20.35
C GLY A 40 11.14 -13.43 -19.53
N LEU A 41 10.73 -13.68 -18.28
CA LEU A 41 10.19 -12.67 -17.38
C LEU A 41 10.87 -12.75 -16.00
N ASP A 42 12.11 -12.28 -15.93
CA ASP A 42 12.91 -12.34 -14.71
C ASP A 42 12.62 -11.19 -13.74
N THR A 43 12.23 -10.02 -14.28
CA THR A 43 11.96 -8.82 -13.48
C THR A 43 10.76 -8.04 -13.98
N PHE A 44 10.11 -7.33 -13.06
CA PHE A 44 9.28 -6.19 -13.40
C PHE A 44 10.07 -4.90 -13.15
N ALA A 45 10.01 -3.96 -14.10
CA ALA A 45 10.73 -2.69 -13.99
C ALA A 45 10.28 -1.86 -12.78
N ARG A 46 9.00 -1.95 -12.43
CA ARG A 46 8.37 -1.19 -11.35
C ARG A 46 7.23 -2.01 -10.74
N ASN A 47 7.24 -2.17 -9.42
CA ASN A 47 6.11 -2.72 -8.66
C ASN A 47 5.65 -1.72 -7.60
N PRO A 48 4.34 -1.67 -7.31
CA PRO A 48 3.79 -0.83 -6.27
C PRO A 48 3.84 -1.50 -4.89
N ALA A 49 3.96 -0.69 -3.84
CA ALA A 49 3.60 -1.08 -2.48
C ALA A 49 2.42 -0.21 -2.03
N PHE A 50 1.21 -0.76 -2.17
CA PHE A 50 -0.04 -0.04 -1.95
C PHE A 50 -0.40 0.13 -0.48
N SER A 51 -1.11 1.23 -0.21
CA SER A 51 -1.88 1.52 0.99
C SER A 51 -3.35 1.71 0.59
N PHE A 52 -4.27 1.61 1.55
CA PHE A 52 -5.69 1.78 1.28
C PHE A 52 -6.35 2.70 2.31
N LEU A 53 -7.14 3.68 1.84
CA LEU A 53 -8.06 4.41 2.69
C LEU A 53 -9.40 3.66 2.71
N ILE A 54 -9.92 3.41 3.90
CA ILE A 54 -11.19 2.75 4.15
C ILE A 54 -12.13 3.76 4.79
N GLU A 55 -13.27 4.02 4.15
CA GLU A 55 -14.27 4.98 4.62
C GLU A 55 -15.59 4.26 4.91
N HIS A 56 -16.10 4.43 6.13
CA HIS A 56 -17.39 3.89 6.54
C HIS A 56 -18.46 4.99 6.48
N SER A 57 -19.71 4.60 6.21
CA SER A 57 -20.85 5.54 6.11
C SER A 57 -21.11 6.33 7.40
N SER A 58 -20.65 5.85 8.56
CA SER A 58 -20.70 6.59 9.83
C SER A 58 -19.69 7.74 9.93
N GLY A 59 -18.86 7.98 8.91
CA GLY A 59 -17.81 9.00 8.89
C GLY A 59 -16.45 8.55 9.42
N ARG A 60 -16.34 7.30 9.92
CA ARG A 60 -15.07 6.72 10.40
C ARG A 60 -14.15 6.42 9.22
N LYS A 61 -12.86 6.73 9.39
CA LYS A 61 -11.82 6.50 8.38
C LYS A 61 -10.68 5.70 8.98
N LEU A 62 -10.22 4.71 8.24
CA LEU A 62 -9.08 3.88 8.60
C LEU A 62 -8.11 3.85 7.42
N VAL A 63 -6.82 3.64 7.72
CA VAL A 63 -5.82 3.38 6.67
C VAL A 63 -5.27 1.98 6.86
N PHE A 64 -5.21 1.20 5.78
CA PHE A 64 -4.53 -0.08 5.75
C PHE A 64 -3.14 0.09 5.15
N ASP A 65 -2.13 -0.18 5.96
CA ASP A 65 -0.70 -0.10 5.67
C ASP A 65 -0.19 1.30 5.28
N LEU A 66 1.11 1.54 5.45
CA LEU A 66 1.73 2.85 5.15
C LEU A 66 2.87 2.77 4.11
N GLY A 67 3.16 1.59 3.60
CA GLY A 67 4.27 1.38 2.68
C GLY A 67 5.64 1.62 3.34
N ILE A 68 6.60 2.06 2.52
CA ILE A 68 7.97 2.39 2.95
C ILE A 68 8.05 3.90 3.15
N ARG A 69 8.69 4.36 4.24
CA ARG A 69 8.86 5.79 4.50
C ARG A 69 9.81 6.43 3.49
N LYS A 70 9.61 7.71 3.20
CA LYS A 70 10.44 8.45 2.22
C LYS A 70 11.91 8.57 2.63
N ASP A 71 12.15 8.57 3.93
CA ASP A 71 13.44 8.65 4.59
C ASP A 71 13.79 7.31 5.25
N TRP A 72 13.71 6.24 4.46
CA TRP A 72 13.93 4.86 4.94
C TRP A 72 15.35 4.64 5.48
N GLU A 73 16.28 5.52 5.11
CA GLU A 73 17.64 5.59 5.66
C GLU A 73 17.63 5.87 7.17
N ASN A 74 16.56 6.48 7.69
CA ASN A 74 16.33 6.75 9.12
C ASN A 74 15.59 5.60 9.84
N TYR A 75 15.44 4.43 9.22
CA TYR A 75 15.01 3.23 9.96
C TYR A 75 16.07 2.78 10.96
N ALA A 76 15.73 1.79 11.79
CA ALA A 76 16.73 1.11 12.62
C ALA A 76 17.91 0.62 11.75
N PRO A 77 19.17 0.66 12.24
CA PRO A 77 20.35 0.39 11.42
C PRO A 77 20.26 -0.90 10.61
N LYS A 78 19.74 -1.98 11.22
CA LYS A 78 19.53 -3.27 10.56
C LYS A 78 18.70 -3.18 9.28
N ILE A 79 17.66 -2.35 9.27
CA ILE A 79 16.77 -2.18 8.12
C ILE A 79 17.38 -1.21 7.11
N ALA A 80 17.93 -0.10 7.57
CA ALA A 80 18.60 0.89 6.72
C ALA A 80 19.79 0.28 5.95
N GLU A 81 20.54 -0.64 6.57
CA GLU A 81 21.62 -1.39 5.93
C GLU A 81 21.12 -2.50 5.00
N TYR A 82 19.98 -3.12 5.34
CA TYR A 82 19.41 -4.21 4.54
C TYR A 82 18.82 -3.72 3.20
N ILE A 83 18.09 -2.62 3.20
CA ILE A 83 17.37 -2.12 2.01
C ILE A 83 18.28 -1.99 0.78
N PRO A 84 19.48 -1.38 0.85
CA PRO A 84 20.41 -1.30 -0.27
C PRO A 84 20.85 -2.66 -0.84
N THR A 85 20.91 -3.71 0.00
CA THR A 85 21.32 -5.06 -0.43
C THR A 85 20.27 -5.76 -1.27
N THR A 86 19.03 -5.25 -1.31
CA THR A 86 17.94 -5.86 -2.07
C THR A 86 18.09 -5.71 -3.58
N GLY A 87 18.89 -4.73 -4.03
CA GLY A 87 18.99 -4.34 -5.44
C GLY A 87 17.77 -3.56 -5.95
N TYR A 88 16.82 -3.23 -5.08
CA TYR A 88 15.66 -2.41 -5.44
C TYR A 88 15.98 -0.93 -5.32
N LYS A 89 15.68 -0.18 -6.38
CA LYS A 89 15.50 1.27 -6.29
C LYS A 89 14.11 1.53 -5.71
N ILE A 90 14.06 2.06 -4.49
CA ILE A 90 12.80 2.48 -3.85
C ILE A 90 12.49 3.90 -4.30
N GLU A 91 11.31 4.09 -4.83
CA GLU A 91 10.78 5.38 -5.30
C GLU A 91 9.57 5.75 -4.46
N VAL A 92 9.81 6.65 -3.52
CA VAL A 92 8.81 7.15 -2.57
C VAL A 92 8.89 8.66 -2.55
N THR A 93 7.80 9.33 -2.93
CA THR A 93 7.77 10.78 -3.09
C THR A 93 7.12 11.48 -1.92
N GLN A 94 6.20 10.82 -1.22
CA GLN A 94 5.39 11.41 -0.15
C GLN A 94 5.00 10.37 0.90
N HIS A 95 4.67 10.81 2.11
CA HIS A 95 4.01 9.95 3.08
C HIS A 95 2.52 9.78 2.75
N VAL A 96 1.91 8.68 3.19
CA VAL A 96 0.46 8.47 3.01
C VAL A 96 -0.36 9.62 3.61
N ALA A 97 0.07 10.19 4.75
CA ALA A 97 -0.60 11.33 5.36
C ALA A 97 -0.61 12.57 4.45
N ASP A 98 0.51 12.85 3.77
CA ASP A 98 0.62 13.97 2.82
C ASP A 98 -0.36 13.75 1.65
N ILE A 99 -0.38 12.53 1.09
CA ILE A 99 -1.28 12.16 -0.01
C ILE A 99 -2.76 12.29 0.40
N LEU A 100 -3.10 11.92 1.63
CA LEU A 100 -4.47 12.07 2.14
C LEU A 100 -4.89 13.54 2.23
N GLU A 101 -4.04 14.40 2.79
CA GLU A 101 -4.31 15.84 2.93
C GLU A 101 -4.45 16.50 1.55
N GLU A 102 -3.59 16.16 0.59
CA GLU A 102 -3.67 16.63 -0.81
C GLU A 102 -5.03 16.27 -1.46
N HIS A 103 -5.64 15.17 -1.05
CA HIS A 103 -6.94 14.70 -1.55
C HIS A 103 -8.11 15.05 -0.61
N GLY A 104 -7.92 16.01 0.30
CA GLY A 104 -8.97 16.57 1.15
C GLY A 104 -9.37 15.69 2.34
N VAL A 105 -8.59 14.67 2.67
CA VAL A 105 -8.78 13.83 3.86
C VAL A 105 -7.75 14.23 4.90
N LYS A 106 -8.19 14.88 5.98
CA LYS A 106 -7.25 15.29 7.02
C LYS A 106 -6.68 14.06 7.72
N ALA A 107 -5.37 14.01 7.91
CA ALA A 107 -4.69 12.90 8.57
C ALA A 107 -5.25 12.67 9.99
N LYS A 108 -5.61 13.76 10.69
CA LYS A 108 -6.25 13.71 12.01
C LYS A 108 -7.66 13.08 12.03
N ASP A 109 -8.31 12.96 10.87
CA ASP A 109 -9.62 12.33 10.74
C ASP A 109 -9.50 10.80 10.54
N VAL A 110 -8.28 10.27 10.36
CA VAL A 110 -7.99 8.83 10.34
C VAL A 110 -7.91 8.34 11.79
N GLU A 111 -8.85 7.46 12.16
CA GLU A 111 -9.00 6.99 13.53
C GLU A 111 -7.96 5.93 13.89
N ALA A 112 -7.58 5.08 12.94
CA ALA A 112 -6.58 4.05 13.16
C ALA A 112 -5.89 3.59 11.86
N VAL A 113 -4.71 3.00 12.03
CA VAL A 113 -3.92 2.35 10.98
C VAL A 113 -3.91 0.84 11.23
N ILE A 114 -4.29 0.06 10.23
CA ILE A 114 -4.21 -1.40 10.22
C ILE A 114 -2.90 -1.80 9.57
N TRP A 115 -2.01 -2.42 10.33
CA TRP A 115 -0.71 -2.89 9.83
C TRP A 115 -0.83 -4.32 9.31
N ARG A 116 -0.51 -4.54 8.03
CA ARG A 116 -0.57 -5.89 7.42
C ARG A 116 0.41 -6.86 8.06
N CYS A 117 1.63 -6.38 8.33
CA CYS A 117 2.71 -7.12 8.97
C CYS A 117 3.87 -6.16 9.27
N ALA A 118 4.49 -6.28 10.44
CA ALA A 118 5.63 -5.46 10.84
C ALA A 118 6.95 -6.09 10.36
N TYR A 119 7.23 -6.06 9.06
CA TYR A 119 8.51 -6.58 8.52
C TYR A 119 9.70 -5.62 8.73
N LEU A 120 9.45 -4.36 9.09
CA LEU A 120 10.46 -3.28 9.07
C LEU A 120 10.46 -2.38 10.33
N SER A 121 9.77 -2.77 11.41
CA SER A 121 9.82 -2.07 12.70
C SER A 121 10.96 -2.57 13.57
#